data_AF-A0A944KR96-F1
#
_entry.id   AF-A0A944KR96-F1
#
_cell.length_a   1.000
_cell.length_b   1.000
_cell.length_c   1.000
_cell.angle_alpha   90.00
_cell.angle_beta   90.00
_cell.angle_gamma   90.00
#
_symmetry.space_group_name_H-M   'P 1'
#
loop_
_entity.id
_entity.type
_entity.pdbx_description
1 polymer ?
#
loop_
_entity_poly.entity_id
_entity_poly.type
_entity_poly.pdbx_seq_one_letter_code
_entity_poly.pdbx_strand_id
1 'polypeptide(L)'
;MGYYHSTYFAYGFQITDTHPNDLDDLDTQLQRHREQHGGDVGHLNAGDYDRDMTFLVTHSTEVTLGKFEHVTPQTHPAEQYEAWNRELKAAAAALGVVARAPGWLVIPDLS
;
A
#
# COMPACT_ATOMS: atom_id res chain seq x y z
N MET A 1 -4.20 10.88 25.31
CA MET A 1 -4.23 9.80 24.32
C MET A 1 -4.01 10.48 22.99
N GLY A 2 -2.79 10.37 22.44
CA GLY A 2 -2.39 11.11 21.24
C GLY A 2 -2.68 10.26 20.02
N TYR A 3 -3.49 10.77 19.11
CA TYR A 3 -3.66 10.20 17.78
C TYR A 3 -2.31 10.22 17.07
N TYR A 4 -1.88 9.07 16.55
CA TYR A 4 -0.65 8.99 15.76
C TYR A 4 -1.03 9.32 14.33
N HIS A 5 -0.81 10.57 13.95
CA HIS A 5 -1.09 11.03 12.59
C HIS A 5 0.19 10.93 11.75
N SER A 6 0.38 9.84 11.02
CA SER A 6 1.44 9.75 10.01
C SER A 6 0.85 9.93 8.62
N THR A 7 1.64 10.37 7.65
CA THR A 7 1.21 10.42 6.24
C THR A 7 2.20 9.64 5.41
N TYR A 8 1.72 8.72 4.59
CA TYR A 8 2.56 7.89 3.75
C TYR A 8 2.53 8.38 2.31
N PHE A 9 3.71 8.54 1.71
CA PHE A 9 3.85 8.69 0.27
C PHE A 9 4.21 7.34 -0.33
N ALA A 10 3.31 6.74 -1.10
CA ALA A 10 3.46 5.36 -1.55
C ALA A 10 3.10 5.15 -3.02
N TYR A 11 3.68 4.13 -3.65
CA TYR A 11 3.32 3.72 -5.01
C TYR A 11 2.43 2.48 -4.96
N GLY A 12 1.20 2.59 -5.50
CA GLY A 12 0.21 1.54 -5.37
C GLY A 12 -1.19 1.93 -5.81
N PHE A 13 -2.19 1.22 -5.31
CA PHE A 13 -3.59 1.55 -5.52
C PHE A 13 -4.47 1.10 -4.34
N GLN A 14 -5.63 1.74 -4.22
CA GLN A 14 -6.64 1.38 -3.23
C GLN A 14 -7.39 0.10 -3.65
N ILE A 15 -7.53 -0.84 -2.71
CA ILE A 15 -8.43 -1.98 -2.84
C ILE A 15 -9.76 -1.68 -2.13
N THR A 16 -10.85 -2.16 -2.71
CA THR A 16 -12.19 -2.03 -2.12
C THR A 16 -12.51 -3.34 -1.41
N ASP A 17 -13.20 -3.28 -0.26
CA ASP A 17 -13.74 -4.45 0.46
C ASP A 17 -12.74 -5.38 1.18
N THR A 18 -11.86 -4.83 2.03
CA THR A 18 -11.25 -5.62 3.11
C THR A 18 -12.03 -5.36 4.39
N HIS A 19 -12.85 -6.32 4.83
CA HIS A 19 -13.47 -6.24 6.15
C HIS A 19 -12.34 -6.27 7.20
N PRO A 20 -12.46 -5.64 8.39
CA PRO A 20 -11.36 -5.60 9.37
C PRO A 20 -10.85 -7.00 9.80
N ASN A 21 -11.71 -8.02 9.76
CA ASN A 21 -11.33 -9.42 10.03
C ASN A 21 -10.52 -10.08 8.89
N ASP A 22 -10.49 -9.48 7.71
CA ASP A 22 -9.75 -9.96 6.54
C ASP A 22 -8.32 -9.40 6.49
N LEU A 23 -7.94 -8.48 7.38
CA LEU A 23 -6.61 -7.86 7.41
C LEU A 23 -5.51 -8.81 7.92
N ASP A 24 -5.80 -9.60 8.96
CA ASP A 24 -4.87 -10.65 9.43
C ASP A 24 -4.68 -11.74 8.34
N ASP A 25 -5.73 -11.99 7.56
CA ASP A 25 -5.66 -12.88 6.40
C ASP A 25 -4.89 -12.21 5.24
N LEU A 26 -5.05 -10.89 5.05
CA LEU A 26 -4.33 -10.11 4.04
C LEU A 26 -2.82 -10.17 4.25
N ASP A 27 -2.32 -9.96 5.47
CA ASP A 27 -0.89 -10.07 5.77
C ASP A 27 -0.37 -11.49 5.53
N THR A 28 -1.14 -12.50 5.93
CA THR A 28 -0.80 -13.90 5.70
C THR A 28 -0.75 -14.22 4.21
N GLN A 29 -1.70 -13.72 3.42
CA GLN A 29 -1.75 -13.93 1.97
C GLN A 29 -0.63 -13.18 1.24
N LEU A 30 -0.32 -11.94 1.64
CA LEU A 30 0.81 -11.17 1.10
C LEU A 30 2.16 -11.81 1.43
N GLN A 31 2.32 -12.31 2.65
CA GLN A 31 3.51 -13.06 3.05
C GLN A 31 3.69 -14.33 2.20
N ARG A 32 2.61 -15.10 1.99
CA ARG A 32 2.63 -16.28 1.11
C ARG A 32 2.96 -15.91 -0.34
N HIS A 33 2.39 -14.82 -0.84
CA HIS A 33 2.69 -14.32 -2.19
C HIS A 33 4.18 -13.96 -2.32
N ARG A 34 4.74 -13.25 -1.34
CA ARG A 34 6.18 -12.91 -1.28
C ARG A 34 7.07 -14.15 -1.32
N GLU A 35 6.72 -15.18 -0.56
CA GLU A 35 7.46 -16.45 -0.53
C GLU A 35 7.40 -17.22 -1.87
N GLN A 36 6.27 -17.13 -2.58
CA GLN A 36 6.04 -17.89 -3.83
C GLN A 36 6.54 -17.19 -5.09
N HIS A 37 6.40 -15.86 -5.14
CA HIS A 37 6.59 -15.08 -6.36
C HIS A 37 7.77 -14.11 -6.30
N GLY A 38 8.31 -13.85 -5.09
CA GLY A 38 9.24 -12.74 -4.88
C GLY A 38 8.56 -11.38 -5.06
N GLY A 39 9.25 -10.31 -4.62
CA GLY A 39 8.72 -8.94 -4.62
C GLY A 39 8.37 -8.45 -3.21
N ASP A 40 8.24 -7.13 -3.07
CA ASP A 40 8.00 -6.46 -1.78
C ASP A 40 6.69 -5.66 -1.87
N VAL A 41 5.58 -6.38 -2.05
CA VAL A 41 4.23 -5.81 -1.98
C VAL A 41 3.76 -5.89 -0.53
N GLY A 42 3.48 -4.74 0.05
CA GLY A 42 2.84 -4.60 1.34
C GLY A 42 1.45 -3.98 1.24
N HIS A 43 0.85 -3.70 2.39
CA HIS A 43 -0.39 -2.97 2.48
C HIS A 43 -0.27 -1.79 3.44
N LEU A 44 -1.07 -0.75 3.23
CA LEU A 44 -1.26 0.37 4.15
C LEU A 44 -2.74 0.55 4.40
N ASN A 45 -3.09 0.90 5.64
CA ASN A 45 -4.45 1.26 6.03
C ASN A 45 -4.51 2.75 6.36
N ALA A 46 -5.64 3.37 6.05
CA ALA A 46 -5.92 4.75 6.41
C ALA A 46 -7.43 4.96 6.50
N GLY A 47 -7.85 5.94 7.29
CA GLY A 47 -9.27 6.25 7.47
C GLY A 47 -9.61 6.42 8.93
N ASP A 48 -10.87 6.81 9.18
CA ASP A 48 -11.43 6.81 10.53
C ASP A 48 -12.01 5.41 10.84
N TYR A 49 -12.29 5.12 12.10
CA TYR A 49 -12.80 3.84 12.64
C TYR A 49 -13.98 3.19 11.85
N ASP A 50 -14.74 3.97 11.08
CA ASP A 50 -15.88 3.50 10.26
C ASP A 50 -15.60 3.47 8.73
N ARG A 51 -14.42 3.93 8.29
CA ARG A 51 -14.06 4.12 6.88
C ARG A 51 -12.60 3.73 6.61
N ASP A 52 -12.20 2.57 7.10
CA ASP A 52 -10.91 2.00 6.76
C ASP A 52 -10.80 1.81 5.25
N MET A 53 -9.72 2.37 4.69
CA MET A 53 -9.30 2.24 3.31
C MET A 53 -8.00 1.47 3.31
N THR A 54 -7.98 0.37 2.57
CA THR A 54 -6.77 -0.45 2.40
C THR A 54 -6.14 -0.16 1.04
N PHE A 55 -4.82 -0.10 1.02
CA PHE A 55 -4.00 0.17 -0.16
C PHE A 55 -2.96 -0.92 -0.31
N LEU A 56 -2.78 -1.43 -1.53
CA LEU A 56 -1.63 -2.29 -1.87
C LEU A 56 -0.52 -1.42 -2.43
N VAL A 57 0.70 -1.55 -1.88
CA VAL A 57 1.83 -0.68 -2.19
C VAL A 57 3.15 -1.47 -2.32
N THR A 58 4.06 -1.01 -3.17
CA THR A 58 5.41 -1.59 -3.32
C THR A 58 6.54 -0.72 -2.78
N HIS A 59 6.26 0.56 -2.58
CA HIS A 59 7.21 1.52 -2.02
C HIS A 59 6.43 2.49 -1.17
N SER A 60 6.88 2.75 0.06
CA SER A 60 6.26 3.71 0.96
C SER A 60 7.31 4.49 1.75
N THR A 61 7.09 5.79 1.87
CA THR A 61 7.87 6.68 2.73
C THR A 61 6.93 7.30 3.75
N GLU A 62 7.20 7.05 5.03
CA GLU A 62 6.45 7.68 6.12
C GLU A 62 6.93 9.13 6.31
N VAL A 63 5.98 10.05 6.37
CA VAL A 63 6.18 11.45 6.72
C VAL A 63 5.60 11.68 8.11
N THR A 64 6.49 11.91 9.07
CA THR A 64 6.10 12.17 10.47
C THR A 64 5.35 13.51 10.58
N LEU A 65 4.30 13.55 11.39
CA LEU A 65 3.58 14.79 11.70
C LEU A 65 4.52 15.93 12.14
N GLY A 66 4.27 17.12 11.62
CA GLY A 66 5.05 18.32 11.97
C GLY A 66 6.43 18.39 11.31
N LYS A 67 6.79 17.41 10.49
CA LYS A 67 7.95 17.47 9.58
C LYS A 67 7.49 17.63 8.14
N PHE A 68 8.33 18.24 7.33
CA PHE A 68 8.20 18.18 5.89
C PHE A 68 9.23 17.18 5.35
N GLU A 69 8.84 16.40 4.36
CA GLU A 69 9.74 15.50 3.63
C GLU A 69 9.72 15.89 2.15
N HIS A 70 10.89 15.92 1.52
CA HIS A 70 10.98 16.17 0.09
C HIS A 70 10.99 14.83 -0.64
N VAL A 71 9.86 14.48 -1.24
CA VAL A 71 9.74 13.27 -2.05
C VAL A 71 9.75 13.64 -3.52
N THR A 72 10.69 13.07 -4.27
CA THR A 72 10.77 13.23 -5.71
C THR A 72 10.10 12.02 -6.37
N PRO A 73 8.87 12.15 -6.90
CA PRO A 73 8.30 11.08 -7.72
C PRO A 73 9.14 10.90 -9.00
N GLN A 74 9.21 9.67 -9.53
CA GLN A 74 9.91 9.35 -10.79
C GLN A 74 11.44 9.34 -10.72
N THR A 75 12.02 9.19 -9.52
CA THR A 75 13.46 8.90 -9.36
C THR A 75 13.86 7.51 -9.83
N HIS A 76 12.89 6.61 -9.98
CA HIS A 76 13.12 5.22 -10.35
C HIS A 76 13.10 5.03 -11.88
N PRO A 77 13.89 4.09 -12.42
CA PRO A 77 13.83 3.74 -13.85
C PRO A 77 12.45 3.23 -14.26
N ALA A 78 12.08 3.43 -15.52
CA ALA A 78 10.81 2.92 -16.07
C ALA A 78 10.64 1.39 -15.87
N GLU A 79 11.74 0.64 -16.01
CA GLU A 79 11.76 -0.82 -15.76
C GLU A 79 11.36 -1.19 -14.32
N GLN A 80 11.70 -0.34 -13.35
CA GLN A 80 11.33 -0.56 -11.95
C GLN A 80 9.83 -0.33 -11.73
N TYR A 81 9.24 0.68 -12.39
CA TYR A 81 7.79 0.87 -12.40
C TYR A 81 7.06 -0.29 -13.06
N GLU A 82 7.58 -0.85 -14.15
CA GLU A 82 7.00 -2.04 -14.79
C GLU A 82 7.09 -3.28 -13.90
N ALA A 83 8.17 -3.45 -13.14
CA ALA A 83 8.30 -4.50 -12.15
C ALA A 83 7.24 -4.35 -11.04
N TRP A 84 7.12 -3.16 -10.45
CA TRP A 84 6.11 -2.87 -9.43
C TRP A 84 4.69 -3.07 -9.94
N ASN A 85 4.39 -2.64 -11.18
CA ASN A 85 3.07 -2.84 -11.78
C ASN A 85 2.73 -4.32 -11.95
N ARG A 86 3.71 -5.16 -12.33
CA ARG A 86 3.51 -6.62 -12.42
C ARG A 86 3.30 -7.24 -11.05
N GLU A 87 4.11 -6.85 -10.06
CA GLU A 87 4.01 -7.35 -8.68
C GLU A 87 2.66 -6.99 -8.04
N LEU A 88 2.24 -5.73 -8.14
CA LEU A 88 0.94 -5.26 -7.63
C LEU A 88 -0.24 -5.98 -8.29
N LYS A 89 -0.14 -6.25 -9.60
CA LYS A 89 -1.17 -6.98 -10.33
C LYS A 89 -1.22 -8.46 -9.93
N ALA A 90 -0.06 -9.08 -9.72
CA ALA A 90 0.04 -10.47 -9.25
C ALA A 90 -0.52 -10.61 -7.83
N ALA A 91 -0.14 -9.69 -6.93
CA ALA A 91 -0.67 -9.64 -5.57
C ALA A 91 -2.18 -9.48 -5.56
N ALA A 92 -2.73 -8.52 -6.31
CA ALA A 92 -4.18 -8.35 -6.39
C ALA A 92 -4.91 -9.58 -6.94
N ALA A 93 -4.33 -10.27 -7.93
CA ALA A 93 -4.89 -11.52 -8.44
C ALA A 93 -4.87 -12.64 -7.39
N ALA A 94 -3.80 -12.74 -6.60
CA ALA A 94 -3.68 -13.72 -5.52
C ALA A 94 -4.68 -13.46 -4.38
N LEU A 95 -4.94 -12.18 -4.09
CA LEU A 95 -5.92 -11.74 -3.10
C LEU A 95 -7.37 -11.78 -3.62
N GLY A 96 -7.58 -12.08 -4.90
CA GLY A 96 -8.91 -12.08 -5.52
C GLY A 96 -9.56 -10.70 -5.66
N VAL A 97 -8.77 -9.61 -5.56
CA VAL A 97 -9.26 -8.23 -5.63
C VAL A 97 -9.06 -7.63 -7.02
N VAL A 98 -9.88 -6.64 -7.36
CA VAL A 98 -9.79 -5.95 -8.65
C VAL A 98 -8.57 -5.03 -8.66
N ALA A 99 -7.58 -5.36 -9.48
CA ALA A 99 -6.41 -4.50 -9.70
C ALA A 99 -6.81 -3.19 -10.39
N ARG A 100 -6.42 -2.06 -9.80
CA ARG A 100 -6.53 -0.73 -10.42
C ARG A 100 -5.18 -0.29 -11.00
N ALA A 101 -5.19 0.78 -11.79
CA ALA A 101 -3.96 1.38 -12.29
C ALA A 101 -3.12 1.93 -11.12
N PRO A 102 -1.86 1.45 -10.92
CA PRO A 102 -1.01 1.94 -9.85
C PRO A 102 -0.55 3.38 -10.09
N GLY A 103 -0.36 4.13 -9.00
CA GLY A 103 0.12 5.50 -9.04
C GLY A 103 0.75 5.92 -7.71
N TRP A 104 1.31 7.13 -7.69
CA TRP A 104 1.75 7.75 -6.45
C TRP A 104 0.55 8.23 -5.65
N LEU A 105 0.50 7.82 -4.39
CA LEU A 105 -0.57 8.08 -3.44
C LEU A 105 -0.01 8.84 -2.24
N VAL A 106 -0.82 9.77 -1.73
CA VAL A 106 -0.64 10.38 -0.42
C VAL A 106 -1.73 9.81 0.48
N ILE A 107 -1.32 9.03 1.48
CA ILE A 107 -2.21 8.25 2.34
C ILE A 107 -2.09 8.82 3.76
N PRO A 108 -3.09 9.61 4.22
CA PRO A 108 -3.10 10.12 5.58
C PRO A 108 -3.58 9.02 6.53
N ASP A 109 -2.72 8.60 7.45
CA ASP A 109 -3.09 7.70 8.53
C ASP A 109 -3.63 8.52 9.71
N LEU A 110 -4.88 8.25 10.07
CA LEU A 110 -5.60 8.89 11.16
C LEU A 110 -5.99 7.80 12.16
N SER A 111 -4.98 7.19 12.79
CA SER A 111 -5.15 6.20 13.86
C SER A 111 -5.30 6.84 15.26
#